data_AF-A0A973LFD9-F1
#
_entry.id   AF-A0A973LFD9-F1
#
_cell.length_a   1.000
_cell.length_b   1.000
_cell.length_c   1.000
_cell.angle_alpha   90.00
_cell.angle_beta   90.00
_cell.angle_gamma   90.00
#
_symmetry.space_group_name_H-M   'P 1'
#
loop_
_entity.id
_entity.type
_entity.pdbx_description
1 polymer ?
#
loop_
_entity_poly.entity_id
_entity_poly.type
_entity_poly.pdbx_seq_one_letter_code
_entity_poly.pdbx_strand_id
1 'polypeptide(L)' 'MTSRPDLIGDTAIALLAERGLRGLTHRAVDEAAGLPPGSTSNHARTRSALLETTFARLCRLEAEVFEVFENSA' A
#
# COMPACT_ATOMS: atom_id res chain seq x y z
N MET A 1 5.91 9.61 11.71
CA MET A 1 5.98 8.13 11.73
C MET A 1 4.95 7.61 10.74
N THR A 2 5.36 6.81 9.76
CA THR A 2 4.44 6.16 8.81
C THR A 2 3.56 5.16 9.58
N SER A 3 2.24 5.24 9.41
CA SER A 3 1.34 4.29 10.06
C SER A 3 1.52 2.88 9.48
N ARG A 4 1.10 1.84 10.21
CA ARG A 4 1.20 0.47 9.68
C ARG A 4 0.39 0.27 8.38
N PRO A 5 -0.84 0.80 8.25
CA PRO A 5 -1.56 0.79 6.98
C PRO A 5 -0.82 1.50 5.84
N ASP A 6 -0.17 2.64 6.12
CA ASP A 6 0.55 3.38 5.08
C ASP A 6 1.78 2.63 4.60
N LEU A 7 2.54 2.02 5.51
CA LEU A 7 3.69 1.17 5.17
C LEU A 7 3.25 -0.02 4.28
N ILE A 8 2.15 -0.68 4.64
CA ILE A 8 1.57 -1.77 3.86
C ILE A 8 1.13 -1.27 2.48
N GLY A 9 0.45 -0.12 2.40
CA GLY A 9 -0.02 0.47 1.15
C GLY A 9 1.13 0.88 0.23
N ASP A 10 2.15 1.57 0.75
CA ASP A 10 3.32 2.01 -0.02
C ASP A 10 4.08 0.81 -0.59
N THR A 11 4.29 -0.22 0.22
CA THR A 11 4.94 -1.48 -0.21
C THR A 11 4.11 -2.20 -1.27
N ALA A 12 2.78 -2.25 -1.11
CA ALA A 12 1.90 -2.89 -2.07
C ALA A 12 1.86 -2.14 -3.42
N ILE A 13 1.89 -0.81 -3.42
CA ILE A 13 2.00 0.02 -4.63
C ILE A 13 3.31 -0.32 -5.37
N ALA A 14 4.44 -0.37 -4.66
CA ALA A 14 5.73 -0.73 -5.25
C ALA A 14 5.72 -2.14 -5.86
N LEU A 15 5.16 -3.13 -5.16
CA LEU A 15 5.03 -4.50 -5.66
C LEU A 15 4.11 -4.60 -6.88
N LEU A 16 3.04 -3.81 -6.94
CA LEU A 16 2.17 -3.76 -8.13
C LEU A 16 2.92 -3.20 -9.34
N ALA A 17 3.69 -2.12 -9.15
CA ALA A 17 4.48 -1.53 -10.22
C ALA A 17 5.56 -2.50 -10.74
N GLU A 18 6.22 -3.23 -9.84
CA GLU A 18 7.31 -4.16 -10.20
C GLU A 18 6.80 -5.50 -10.75
N ARG A 19 5.73 -6.06 -10.17
CA ARG A 19 5.35 -7.48 -10.37
C ARG A 19 3.91 -7.66 -10.85
N GLY A 20 3.13 -6.59 -10.94
CA GLY A 20 1.71 -6.63 -11.29
C GLY A 20 0.82 -7.32 -10.25
N LEU A 21 -0.48 -7.43 -10.60
CA LEU A 21 -1.52 -7.96 -9.71
C LEU A 21 -1.29 -9.40 -9.21
N ARG A 22 -0.56 -10.22 -9.98
CA ARG A 22 -0.24 -11.60 -9.59
C ARG A 22 0.86 -11.65 -8.53
N GLY A 23 1.78 -10.69 -8.53
CA GLY A 23 2.85 -10.58 -7.53
C GLY A 23 2.38 -9.99 -6.20
N LEU A 24 1.23 -9.31 -6.17
CA LEU A 24 0.67 -8.75 -4.94
C LEU A 24 0.00 -9.84 -4.09
N THR A 25 0.73 -10.30 -3.08
CA THR A 25 0.27 -11.24 -2.06
C THR A 25 0.65 -10.72 -0.66
N HIS A 26 -0.08 -11.14 0.37
CA HIS A 26 0.25 -10.78 1.76
C HIS A 26 1.70 -11.12 2.13
N ARG A 27 2.17 -12.29 1.70
CA ARG A 27 3.53 -12.73 1.95
C ARG A 27 4.55 -11.83 1.26
N ALA A 28 4.33 -11.48 0.00
CA ALA A 28 5.22 -10.58 -0.73
C ALA A 28 5.30 -9.20 -0.05
N VAL A 29 4.17 -8.71 0.47
CA VAL A 29 4.13 -7.45 1.23
C VAL A 29 4.86 -7.58 2.55
N ASP A 30 4.63 -8.63 3.34
CA ASP A 30 5.35 -8.86 4.60
C ASP A 30 6.87 -8.91 4.39
N GLU A 31 7.32 -9.66 3.38
CA GLU A 31 8.74 -9.78 3.02
C GLU A 31 9.32 -8.42 2.60
N ALA A 32 8.65 -7.70 1.68
CA ALA A 32 9.14 -6.44 1.15
C ALA A 32 9.10 -5.29 2.19
N ALA A 33 8.13 -5.32 3.11
CA ALA A 33 8.00 -4.33 4.18
C ALA A 33 8.83 -4.67 5.44
N GLY A 34 9.54 -5.81 5.45
CA GLY A 34 10.31 -6.28 6.61
C GLY A 34 9.44 -6.61 7.83
N LEU A 35 8.20 -7.04 7.60
CA LEU A 35 7.25 -7.36 8.66
C LEU A 35 7.29 -8.84 9.04
N PRO A 36 6.93 -9.19 10.30
CA PRO A 36 6.70 -10.58 10.66
C PRO A 36 5.65 -11.23 9.74
N PRO A 37 5.81 -12.51 9.34
CA PRO A 37 4.84 -13.20 8.52
C PRO A 37 3.42 -13.15 9.09
N GLY A 38 2.44 -12.82 8.26
CA GLY A 38 1.03 -12.67 8.64
C GLY A 38 0.64 -11.26 9.10
N SER A 39 1.59 -10.31 9.19
CA SER A 39 1.30 -8.93 9.60
C SER A 39 0.32 -8.24 8.65
N THR A 40 0.54 -8.40 7.35
CA THR A 40 -0.34 -7.84 6.31
C THR A 40 -1.70 -8.50 6.37
N SER A 41 -1.77 -9.83 6.59
CA SER A 41 -3.05 -10.55 6.70
C SER A 41 -3.86 -10.15 7.93
N ASN A 42 -3.18 -9.75 9.01
CA ASN A 42 -3.84 -9.21 10.20
C ASN A 42 -4.50 -7.84 9.91
N HIS A 43 -3.93 -7.04 9.02
CA HIS A 43 -4.51 -5.75 8.58
C HIS A 43 -5.56 -5.91 7.47
N ALA A 44 -5.28 -6.74 6.46
CA ALA A 44 -6.12 -6.96 5.30
C ALA A 44 -6.41 -8.45 5.16
N ARG A 45 -7.52 -8.94 5.72
CA ARG A 45 -7.78 -10.38 5.82
C ARG A 45 -8.02 -11.10 4.50
N THR A 46 -8.34 -10.36 3.44
CA THR A 46 -8.63 -10.92 2.11
C THR A 46 -7.77 -10.25 1.06
N ARG A 47 -7.66 -10.87 -0.11
CA ARG A 47 -6.99 -10.23 -1.27
C ARG A 47 -7.69 -8.93 -1.69
N SER A 48 -9.02 -8.87 -1.58
CA SER A 48 -9.78 -7.62 -1.86
C SER A 48 -9.39 -6.53 -0.87
N ALA A 49 -9.37 -6.85 0.44
CA ALA A 49 -8.98 -5.88 1.47
C ALA A 49 -7.54 -5.37 1.27
N LEU A 50 -6.63 -6.21 0.76
CA LEU A 50 -5.26 -5.78 0.45
C LEU A 50 -5.25 -4.82 -0.75
N LEU A 51 -6.03 -5.10 -1.79
CA LEU A 51 -6.19 -4.19 -2.92
C LEU A 51 -6.83 -2.87 -2.50
N GLU A 52 -7.89 -2.90 -1.69
CA GLU A 52 -8.55 -1.71 -1.13
C GLU A 52 -7.57 -0.87 -0.32
N THR A 53 -6.76 -1.49 0.54
CA THR A 53 -5.71 -0.79 1.31
C THR A 53 -4.70 -0.11 0.39
N THR A 54 -4.29 -0.80 -0.68
CA THR A 54 -3.35 -0.28 -1.68
C THR A 54 -3.95 0.92 -2.42
N PHE A 55 -5.17 0.79 -2.94
CA PHE A 55 -5.86 1.86 -3.65
C PHE A 55 -6.14 3.07 -2.74
N ALA A 56 -6.58 2.83 -1.51
CA ALA A 56 -6.80 3.90 -0.54
C ALA A 56 -5.52 4.70 -0.25
N ARG A 57 -4.36 4.02 -0.19
CA ARG A 57 -3.07 4.71 -0.04
C ARG A 57 -2.70 5.50 -1.28
N LEU A 58 -2.86 4.92 -2.47
CA LEU A 58 -2.57 5.60 -3.74
C LEU A 58 -3.41 6.88 -3.88
N CYS A 59 -4.72 6.79 -3.67
CA CYS A 59 -5.61 7.95 -3.75
C CYS A 59 -5.22 9.05 -2.74
N ARG A 60 -4.74 8.69 -1.55
CA ARG A 60 -4.29 9.67 -0.56
C ARG A 60 -3.02 10.37 -1.00
N LEU A 61 -2.05 9.64 -1.55
CA LEU A 61 -0.82 10.21 -2.11
C LEU A 61 -1.13 11.19 -3.26
N GLU A 62 -2.02 10.79 -4.17
CA GLU A 62 -2.45 11.66 -5.27
C GLU A 62 -3.17 12.92 -4.74
N ALA A 63 -4.08 12.78 -3.76
CA ALA A 63 -4.76 13.92 -3.17
C ALA A 63 -3.77 14.91 -2.51
N GLU A 64 -2.80 14.42 -1.75
CA GLU A 64 -1.74 15.25 -1.16
C GLU A 64 -0.94 16.00 -2.23
N VAL A 65 -0.65 15.34 -3.36
CA VAL A 65 0.04 15.96 -4.51
C VAL A 65 -0.82 17.04 -5.16
N PHE A 66 -2.10 16.78 -5.40
CA PHE A 66 -3.02 17.74 -6.00
C PHE A 66 -3.27 18.97 -5.11
N GLU A 67 -3.40 18.78 -3.79
CA GLU A 67 -3.53 19.90 -2.84
C GLU A 67 -2.30 20.81 -2.86
N VAL A 68 -1.09 20.25 -3.02
CA VAL A 68 0.13 21.04 -3.15
C VAL A 68 0.14 21.84 -4.46
N PHE A 69 -0.33 21.24 -5.56
CA PHE A 69 -0.46 21.95 -6.84
C PHE A 69 -1.45 23.13 -6.76
N GLU A 70 -2.61 22.95 -6.13
CA GLU A 70 -3.59 24.02 -5.96
C GLU A 70 -3.06 25.16 -5.08
N ASN A 71 -2.36 24.85 -3.99
CA ASN A 71 -1.81 25.88 -3.08
C ASN A 71 -0.56 26.59 -3.61
N SER A 72 0.02 26.11 -4.72
CA SER A 72 1.22 26.69 -5.35
C SER A 72 0.91 27.49 -6.63
N ALA A 73 -0.36 27.55 -7.05
CA ALA A 73 -0.85 28.30 -8.20
C ALA A 73 -1.48 29.65 -7.77
#